data_AF-A0A352TS70-F1
#
_entry.id   AF-A0A352TS70-F1
#
_cell.length_a   1.000
_cell.length_b   1.000
_cell.length_c   1.000
_cell.angle_alpha   90.00
_cell.angle_beta   90.00
_cell.angle_gamma   90.00
#
_symmetry.space_group_name_H-M   'P 1'
#
loop_
_entity.id
_entity.type
_entity.pdbx_description
1 polymer ?
#
loop_
_entity_poly.entity_id
_entity_poly.type
_entity_poly.pdbx_seq_one_letter_code
_entity_poly.pdbx_strand_id
1 'polypeptide(L)'
;MYKKGIFYITCFIIIDQATKYFFKWLYQGQDITFVPYLLEFGYAENRGMSFGLLENQTGLFLIITVIALGMFMYLFKDISFVNKKTYTFAIILFIAGT
;
A
#
# COMPACT_ATOMS: atom_id res chain seq x y z
N MET A 1 -15.82 -9.02 13.84
CA MET A 1 -15.18 -9.33 12.55
C MET A 1 -14.54 -8.08 11.95
N TYR A 2 -15.33 -7.05 11.62
CA TYR A 2 -14.83 -5.78 11.05
C TYR A 2 -13.80 -5.06 11.91
N LYS A 3 -13.96 -5.03 13.24
CA LYS A 3 -12.96 -4.42 14.16
C LYS A 3 -11.55 -4.99 13.97
N LYS A 4 -11.43 -6.31 13.76
CA LYS A 4 -10.13 -6.95 13.49
C LYS A 4 -9.59 -6.54 12.11
N GLY A 5 -10.46 -6.50 11.09
CA GLY A 5 -10.09 -6.03 9.76
C GLY A 5 -9.59 -4.58 9.77
N ILE A 6 -10.33 -3.68 10.42
CA ILE A 6 -9.96 -2.28 10.58
C ILE A 6 -8.62 -2.16 11.32
N PHE A 7 -8.43 -2.91 12.40
CA PHE A 7 -7.14 -2.95 13.12
C PHE A 7 -5.98 -3.30 12.19
N TYR A 8 -6.10 -4.38 11.39
CA TYR A 8 -5.04 -4.76 10.44
C TYR A 8 -4.82 -3.70 9.36
N ILE A 9 -5.88 -3.12 8.79
CA ILE A 9 -5.77 -2.03 7.81
C ILE A 9 -4.98 -0.86 8.41
N THR A 10 -5.33 -0.42 9.62
CA THR A 10 -4.62 0.65 10.32
C THR A 10 -3.16 0.31 10.57
N CYS A 11 -2.84 -0.91 11.01
CA CYS A 11 -1.46 -1.35 11.20
C CYS A 11 -0.66 -1.31 9.90
N PHE A 12 -1.22 -1.80 8.78
CA PHE A 12 -0.52 -1.78 7.49
C PHE A 12 -0.29 -0.36 6.97
N ILE A 13 -1.26 0.54 7.13
CA ILE A 13 -1.08 1.96 6.77
C ILE A 13 0.02 2.60 7.62
N ILE A 14 0.06 2.32 8.93
CA ILE A 14 1.12 2.82 9.82
C ILE A 14 2.48 2.30 9.36
N ILE A 15 2.60 1.01 9.03
CA ILE A 15 3.85 0.42 8.54
C ILE A 15 4.27 1.04 7.20
N ASP A 16 3.34 1.21 6.26
CA ASP A 16 3.61 1.85 4.95
C ASP A 16 4.13 3.27 5.12
N GLN A 17 3.45 4.10 5.91
CA GLN A 17 3.86 5.48 6.11
C GLN A 17 5.16 5.56 6.90
N ALA A 18 5.32 4.78 7.97
CA ALA A 18 6.53 4.76 8.77
C ALA A 18 7.76 4.37 7.94
N THR A 19 7.64 3.35 7.08
CA THR A 19 8.75 2.94 6.21
C THR A 19 9.10 4.01 5.18
N LYS A 20 8.11 4.66 4.54
CA LYS A 20 8.34 5.80 3.63
C LYS A 20 9.08 6.95 4.31
N TYR A 21 8.64 7.36 5.49
CA TYR A 21 9.32 8.43 6.24
C TYR A 21 10.72 8.02 6.69
N PHE A 22 10.88 6.79 7.17
CA PHE A 22 12.17 6.27 7.61
C PHE A 22 13.20 6.26 6.47
N PHE A 23 12.85 5.70 5.30
CA PHE A 23 13.78 5.64 4.18
C PHE A 23 14.01 7.01 3.53
N LYS A 24 13.01 7.90 3.52
CA LYS A 24 13.22 9.30 3.10
C LYS A 24 14.23 10.02 3.99
N TRP A 25 14.17 9.79 5.31
CA TRP A 25 15.13 10.37 6.25
C TRP A 25 16.52 9.74 6.14
N LEU A 26 16.57 8.43 5.91
CA LEU A 26 17.82 7.68 5.79
C LEU A 26 18.57 7.97 4.48
N TYR A 27 17.85 8.37 3.42
CA TYR A 27 18.44 8.68 2.13
C TYR A 27 19.30 9.94 2.18
N GLN A 28 20.62 9.75 2.09
CA GLN A 28 21.62 10.83 2.07
C GLN A 28 22.16 11.09 0.65
N GLY A 29 21.35 10.85 -0.37
CA GLY A 29 21.74 11.00 -1.78
C GLY A 29 22.42 9.77 -2.39
N GLN A 30 22.47 8.65 -1.67
CA GLN A 30 22.99 7.37 -2.15
C GLN A 30 22.09 6.23 -1.63
N ASP A 31 21.97 5.19 -2.44
CA ASP A 31 21.24 3.97 -2.09
C ASP A 31 22.04 3.13 -1.08
N ILE A 32 21.32 2.38 -0.25
CA ILE A 32 21.90 1.56 0.82
C ILE A 32 21.81 0.10 0.42
N THR A 33 22.94 -0.52 0.09
CA THR A 33 23.01 -1.96 -0.18
C THR A 33 22.81 -2.75 1.13
N PHE A 34 21.75 -3.55 1.20
CA PHE A 34 21.46 -4.40 2.35
C PHE A 34 21.94 -5.84 2.13
N VAL A 35 21.60 -6.42 0.97
CA VAL A 35 22.16 -7.70 0.51
C VAL A 35 22.80 -7.47 -0.86
N PRO A 36 24.13 -7.58 -0.97
CA PRO A 36 24.82 -7.37 -2.24
C PRO A 36 24.20 -8.18 -3.37
N TYR A 37 23.99 -7.52 -4.52
CA TYR A 37 23.40 -8.10 -5.74
C TYR A 37 21.94 -8.56 -5.66
N LEU A 38 21.24 -8.31 -4.54
CA LEU A 38 19.86 -8.74 -4.34
C LEU A 38 18.93 -7.63 -3.84
N LEU A 39 19.34 -6.87 -2.82
CA LEU A 39 18.47 -5.89 -2.17
C LEU A 39 19.21 -4.60 -1.82
N GLU A 40 18.70 -3.50 -2.37
CA GLU A 40 19.14 -2.14 -2.08
C GLU A 40 17.94 -1.28 -1.69
N PHE A 41 18.15 -0.38 -0.74
CA PHE A 41 17.16 0.59 -0.33
C PHE A 41 17.52 1.96 -0.91
N GLY A 42 16.77 2.37 -1.93
CA GLY A 42 16.82 3.72 -2.49
C GLY A 42 15.55 4.52 -2.19
N TYR A 43 15.62 5.83 -2.41
CA TYR A 43 14.46 6.72 -2.35
C TYR A 43 14.12 7.22 -3.75
N ALA A 44 12.97 6.80 -4.26
CA ALA A 44 12.47 7.20 -5.58
C ALA A 44 11.08 7.82 -5.46
N GLU A 45 10.90 9.01 -6.02
CA GLU A 45 9.59 9.66 -6.11
C GLU A 45 8.91 9.28 -7.42
N ASN A 46 7.89 8.42 -7.36
CA ASN A 46 7.11 8.06 -8.55
C ASN A 46 5.91 9.00 -8.72
N ARG A 47 5.94 9.83 -9.77
CA ARG A 47 4.83 10.73 -10.16
C ARG A 47 3.83 10.06 -11.11
N GLY A 48 4.06 8.81 -11.48
CA GLY A 48 3.19 7.97 -12.31
C GLY A 48 2.74 6.70 -11.59
N MET A 49 2.21 5.75 -12.34
CA MET A 49 1.92 4.39 -11.86
C MET A 49 3.14 3.47 -12.04
N SER A 50 2.95 2.15 -11.94
CA SER A 50 4.03 1.17 -12.20
C SER A 50 4.73 1.46 -13.52
N PHE A 51 6.07 1.30 -13.55
CA PHE A 51 6.93 1.63 -14.69
C PHE A 51 6.95 3.11 -15.11
N GLY A 52 6.48 4.03 -14.26
CA GLY A 52 6.46 5.46 -14.56
C GLY A 52 5.40 5.87 -15.60
N LEU A 53 4.44 5.00 -15.90
CA LEU A 53 3.37 5.30 -16.86
C LEU A 53 2.43 6.38 -16.30
N LEU A 54 1.80 7.15 -17.20
CA LEU A 54 0.83 8.21 -16.84
C LEU A 54 1.37 9.23 -15.82
N GLU A 55 2.63 9.64 -15.99
CA GLU A 55 3.27 10.62 -15.10
C GLU A 55 2.46 11.92 -15.01
N ASN A 56 2.39 12.50 -13.80
CA ASN A 56 1.71 13.76 -13.50
C ASN A 56 0.18 13.74 -13.70
N GLN A 57 -0.42 12.55 -13.87
CA GLN A 57 -1.88 12.37 -13.97
C GLN A 57 -2.55 12.16 -12.61
N THR A 58 -2.21 12.98 -11.60
CA THR A 58 -2.69 12.82 -10.21
C THR A 58 -4.22 12.81 -10.11
N GLY A 59 -4.91 13.62 -10.92
CA GLY A 59 -6.39 13.64 -10.95
C GLY A 59 -7.00 12.31 -11.39
N LEU A 60 -6.42 11.66 -12.40
CA LEU A 60 -6.86 10.34 -12.86
C LEU A 60 -6.67 9.28 -11.77
N PHE A 61 -5.51 9.27 -11.11
CA PHE A 61 -5.23 8.33 -10.03
C PHE A 61 -6.16 8.53 -8.84
N LEU A 62 -6.47 9.77 -8.45
CA LEU A 62 -7.42 10.03 -7.38
C LEU A 62 -8.81 9.44 -7.67
N ILE A 63 -9.31 9.61 -8.90
CA ILE A 63 -10.60 9.05 -9.32
C ILE A 63 -10.58 7.52 -9.24
N ILE A 64 -9.54 6.88 -9.78
CA ILE A 64 -9.40 5.42 -9.77
C ILE A 64 -9.30 4.89 -8.33
N THR A 65 -8.49 5.52 -7.48
CA THR A 65 -8.34 5.19 -6.05
C THR A 65 -9.69 5.27 -5.33
N VAL A 66 -10.47 6.33 -5.52
CA VAL A 66 -11.80 6.47 -4.87
C VAL A 66 -12.76 5.36 -5.33
N ILE A 67 -12.80 5.05 -6.63
CA ILE A 67 -13.63 3.97 -7.17
C ILE A 67 -13.21 2.62 -6.58
N ALA A 68 -11.90 2.34 -6.57
CA ALA A 68 -11.33 1.10 -6.04
C ALA A 68 -11.63 0.94 -4.54
N LEU A 69 -11.42 1.98 -3.74
CA LEU A 69 -11.76 1.98 -2.31
C LEU A 69 -13.25 1.75 -2.08
N GLY A 70 -14.13 2.39 -2.87
CA GLY A 70 -15.57 2.15 -2.79
C GLY A 70 -15.95 0.68 -3.04
N MET A 71 -15.37 0.08 -4.08
CA MET A 71 -15.54 -1.34 -4.40
C MET A 71 -15.00 -2.24 -3.28
N PHE A 72 -13.78 -2.00 -2.78
CA PHE A 72 -13.19 -2.81 -1.72
C PHE A 72 -13.95 -2.67 -0.39
N MET A 73 -14.48 -1.49 -0.08
CA MET A 73 -15.34 -1.26 1.09
C MET A 73 -16.68 -1.99 0.98
N TYR A 74 -17.24 -2.13 -0.22
CA TYR A 74 -18.40 -2.98 -0.45
C TYR A 74 -18.06 -4.46 -0.18
N LEU A 75 -16.95 -4.95 -0.76
CA LEU A 75 -16.46 -6.31 -0.55
C LEU A 75 -16.07 -6.59 0.91
N PHE A 76 -15.61 -5.57 1.64
CA PHE A 76 -15.24 -5.69 3.05
C PHE A 76 -16.39 -6.17 3.93
N LYS A 77 -17.65 -6.01 3.50
CA LYS A 77 -18.83 -6.54 4.21
C LYS A 77 -18.83 -8.07 4.29
N ASP A 78 -18.19 -8.76 3.36
CA ASP A 78 -18.23 -10.23 3.26
C ASP A 78 -17.02 -10.94 3.86
N ILE A 79 -16.12 -10.20 4.51
CA ILE A 79 -14.93 -10.79 5.12
C ILE A 79 -15.32 -11.86 6.16
N SER A 80 -14.45 -12.84 6.40
CA SER A 80 -14.60 -13.78 7.51
C SER A 80 -13.25 -14.41 7.86
N PHE A 81 -12.75 -14.10 9.05
CA PHE A 81 -11.51 -14.66 9.57
C PHE A 81 -11.60 -16.16 9.89
N VAL A 82 -12.80 -16.73 9.88
CA VAL A 82 -13.02 -18.17 10.13
C VAL A 82 -13.17 -18.89 8.80
N ASN A 83 -14.14 -18.47 7.98
CA ASN A 83 -14.58 -19.21 6.80
C ASN A 83 -13.92 -18.74 5.49
N LYS A 84 -13.36 -17.53 5.45
CA LYS A 84 -12.85 -16.88 4.24
C LYS A 84 -11.52 -16.17 4.49
N LYS A 85 -10.55 -16.87 5.09
CA LYS A 85 -9.27 -16.26 5.54
C LYS A 85 -8.52 -15.56 4.41
N THR A 86 -8.29 -16.25 3.30
CA THR A 86 -7.55 -15.71 2.14
C THR A 86 -8.24 -14.47 1.58
N TYR A 87 -9.55 -14.54 1.34
CA TYR A 87 -10.36 -13.40 0.91
C TYR A 87 -10.26 -12.22 1.88
N THR A 88 -10.36 -12.48 3.18
CA THR A 88 -10.28 -11.44 4.21
C THR A 88 -8.96 -10.71 4.17
N PHE A 89 -7.84 -11.43 4.11
CA PHE A 89 -6.52 -10.80 4.04
C PHE A 89 -6.29 -10.08 2.70
N ALA A 90 -6.79 -10.62 1.59
CA ALA A 90 -6.72 -9.95 0.30
C ALA A 90 -7.45 -8.59 0.32
N ILE A 91 -8.69 -8.53 0.82
CA ILE A 91 -9.44 -7.27 0.91
C ILE A 91 -8.76 -6.28 1.88
N ILE A 92 -8.23 -6.75 3.00
CA ILE A 92 -7.48 -5.91 3.95
C ILE A 92 -6.25 -5.28 3.27
N LEU A 93 -5.48 -6.08 2.53
CA LEU A 93 -4.28 -5.61 1.83
C LEU A 93 -4.62 -4.66 0.69
N PHE A 94 -5.70 -4.94 -0.07
CA PHE A 94 -6.17 -4.02 -1.11
C PHE A 94 -6.57 -2.67 -0.52
N ILE A 95 -7.37 -2.64 0.56
CA ILE A 95 -7.76 -1.37 1.19
C ILE A 95 -6.55 -0.64 1.76
N ALA A 96 -5.62 -1.34 2.41
CA ALA A 96 -4.46 -0.70 3.03
C ALA A 96 -3.42 -0.20 2.02
N GLY A 97 -3.38 -0.77 0.81
CA GLY A 97 -2.40 -0.44 -0.22
C GLY A 97 -2.92 0.41 -1.38
N THR A 98 -4.20 0.81 -1.38
CA THR A 98 -4.84 1.64 -2.42
C THR A 98 -4.85 3.11 -2.01
#